data_AF-A0A5J4RYG1-F1
#
_entry.id   AF-A0A5J4RYG1-F1
#
_cell.length_a   1.000
_cell.length_b   1.000
_cell.length_c   1.000
_cell.angle_alpha   90.00
_cell.angle_beta   90.00
_cell.angle_gamma   90.00
#
_symmetry.space_group_name_H-M   'P 1'
#
loop_
_entity.id
_entity.type
_entity.pdbx_description
1 polymer ?
#
loop_
_entity_poly.entity_id
_entity_poly.type
_entity_poly.pdbx_seq_one_letter_code
_entity_poly.pdbx_strand_id
1 'polypeptide(L)'
;LSIYFNNDIWSLLLHWSAKEVMFKCIDTNAVDFRKHLRIYPFQIQEQGTIQAKEYRTVKQQDFLIHYIIYPRFVMTWQITESPFSI
;
A
#
# COMPACT_ATOMS: atom_id res chain seq x y z
N LEU A 1 20.40 14.15 9.27
CA LEU A 1 20.32 14.76 7.93
C LEU A 1 19.21 14.01 7.20
N SER A 2 18.03 14.61 7.00
CA SER A 2 16.88 13.93 6.40
C SER A 2 17.25 13.45 5.00
N ILE A 3 17.38 12.14 4.83
CA ILE A 3 17.89 11.47 3.63
C ILE A 3 16.85 11.50 2.49
N TYR A 4 15.68 12.09 2.73
CA TYR A 4 14.53 12.10 1.82
C TYR A 4 14.50 13.39 0.99
N PHE A 5 15.64 13.74 0.38
CA PHE A 5 15.82 14.94 -0.45
C PHE A 5 14.99 14.94 -1.76
N ASN A 6 13.97 14.09 -1.86
CA ASN A 6 13.04 14.04 -2.98
C ASN A 6 11.74 13.33 -2.56
N ASN A 7 10.88 14.03 -1.79
CA ASN A 7 9.60 13.51 -1.30
C ASN A 7 8.76 12.87 -2.42
N ASP A 8 8.88 13.37 -3.65
CA ASP A 8 8.12 12.87 -4.80
C ASP A 8 8.52 11.43 -5.19
N ILE A 9 9.81 11.08 -5.17
CA ILE A 9 10.26 9.72 -5.49
C ILE A 9 9.74 8.72 -4.45
N TRP A 10 9.89 9.05 -3.17
CA TRP A 10 9.44 8.17 -2.08
C TRP A 10 7.92 8.05 -2.04
N SER A 11 7.20 9.13 -2.34
CA SER A 11 5.75 9.12 -2.49
C SER A 11 5.29 8.21 -3.61
N LEU A 12 5.92 8.31 -4.78
CA LEU A 12 5.61 7.43 -5.92
C LEU A 12 5.94 5.97 -5.64
N LEU A 13 7.08 5.70 -4.99
CA LEU A 13 7.48 4.34 -4.63
C LEU A 13 6.51 3.72 -3.62
N LEU A 14 6.16 4.45 -2.56
CA LEU A 14 5.16 4.00 -1.58
C LEU A 14 3.78 3.83 -2.19
N HIS A 15 3.35 4.73 -3.09
CA HIS A 15 2.08 4.62 -3.79
C HIS A 15 2.02 3.36 -4.65
N TRP A 16 3.08 3.06 -5.40
CA TRP A 16 3.18 1.85 -6.20
C TRP A 16 3.22 0.59 -5.32
N SER A 17 4.12 0.53 -4.35
CA SER A 17 4.28 -0.63 -3.48
C SER A 17 3.02 -0.93 -2.65
N ALA A 18 2.27 0.10 -2.23
CA ALA A 18 0.97 -0.09 -1.60
C ALA A 18 -0.04 -0.78 -2.54
N LYS A 19 -0.09 -0.39 -3.83
CA LYS A 19 -0.96 -1.07 -4.80
C LYS A 19 -0.54 -2.53 -5.04
N GLU A 20 0.75 -2.84 -4.99
CA GLU A 20 1.22 -4.23 -5.06
C GLU A 20 0.74 -5.06 -3.88
N VAL A 21 0.67 -4.49 -2.66
CA VAL A 21 0.05 -5.15 -1.49
C VAL A 21 -1.42 -5.43 -1.78
N MET A 22 -2.17 -4.43 -2.24
CA MET A 22 -3.59 -4.61 -2.55
C MET A 22 -3.79 -5.72 -3.60
N PHE A 23 -3.02 -5.68 -4.69
CA PHE A 23 -3.09 -6.68 -5.76
C PHE A 23 -2.86 -8.11 -5.24
N LYS A 24 -1.86 -8.31 -4.36
CA LYS A 24 -1.61 -9.61 -3.73
C LYS A 24 -2.75 -10.06 -2.82
N CYS A 25 -3.37 -9.14 -2.09
CA CYS A 25 -4.43 -9.47 -1.13
C CYS A 25 -5.80 -9.74 -1.77
N ILE A 26 -6.15 -9.07 -2.88
CA ILE A 26 -7.45 -9.27 -3.54
C ILE A 26 -7.52 -10.55 -4.39
N ASP A 27 -6.35 -11.12 -4.71
CA ASP A 27 -6.18 -12.43 -5.39
C ASP A 27 -7.15 -12.66 -6.55
N THR A 28 -7.19 -11.71 -7.48
CA THR A 28 -8.11 -11.76 -8.63
C THR A 28 -7.47 -11.27 -9.92
N ASN A 29 -7.98 -11.76 -11.04
CA ASN A 29 -7.48 -11.44 -12.37
C ASN A 29 -8.06 -10.11 -12.91
N ALA A 30 -7.38 -9.57 -13.95
CA ALA A 30 -7.79 -8.38 -14.69
C ALA A 30 -7.96 -7.13 -13.81
N VAL A 31 -7.03 -6.91 -12.88
CA VAL A 31 -7.00 -5.72 -12.01
C VAL A 31 -6.40 -4.54 -12.77
N ASP A 32 -7.22 -3.56 -13.14
CA ASP A 32 -6.76 -2.23 -13.53
C ASP A 32 -6.35 -1.41 -12.29
N PHE A 33 -5.05 -1.15 -12.12
CA PHE A 33 -4.50 -0.44 -10.97
C PHE A 33 -5.00 1.01 -10.85
N ARG A 34 -5.43 1.65 -11.94
CA ARG A 34 -5.94 3.03 -11.92
C ARG A 34 -7.41 3.08 -11.56
N LYS A 35 -8.21 2.17 -12.11
CA LYS A 35 -9.67 2.15 -11.89
C LYS A 35 -10.06 1.47 -10.60
N HIS A 36 -9.34 0.43 -10.21
CA HIS A 36 -9.76 -0.44 -9.12
C HIS A 36 -9.03 -0.21 -7.81
N LEU A 37 -7.83 0.37 -7.81
CA LEU A 37 -7.01 0.51 -6.60
C LEU A 37 -6.83 1.99 -6.28
N ARG A 38 -7.48 2.46 -5.22
CA ARG A 38 -7.39 3.84 -4.74
C ARG A 38 -6.50 3.91 -3.51
N ILE A 39 -5.42 4.66 -3.63
CA ILE A 39 -4.60 5.11 -2.50
C ILE A 39 -5.14 6.48 -2.05
N TYR A 40 -5.44 6.65 -0.76
CA TYR A 40 -5.81 7.96 -0.20
C TYR A 40 -4.56 8.81 0.08
N PRO A 41 -4.69 10.14 0.19
CA PRO A 41 -3.56 11.00 0.54
C PRO A 41 -2.87 10.54 1.84
N PHE A 42 -1.55 10.56 1.84
CA PHE A 42 -0.72 10.20 2.98
C PHE A 42 0.48 11.15 3.09
N GLN A 43 1.04 11.26 4.29
CA GLN A 43 2.28 12.00 4.52
C GLN A 43 3.47 11.04 4.53
N ILE A 44 4.57 11.45 3.89
CA ILE A 44 5.81 10.69 3.86
C ILE A 44 6.51 10.82 5.21
N GLN A 45 6.78 9.67 5.83
CA GLN A 45 7.53 9.53 7.07
C GLN A 45 8.51 8.36 6.94
N GLU A 46 9.39 8.14 7.91
CA GLU A 46 10.28 6.95 7.89
C GLU A 46 9.49 5.65 8.03
N GLN A 47 8.35 5.70 8.73
CA GLN A 47 7.40 4.61 8.85
C GLN A 47 6.00 5.15 9.06
N GLY A 48 4.98 4.41 8.65
CA GLY A 48 3.59 4.83 8.83
C GLY A 48 2.59 3.88 8.21
N THR A 49 1.40 4.41 7.95
CA THR A 49 0.31 3.68 7.30
C THR A 49 -0.25 4.46 6.11
N ILE A 50 -0.77 3.73 5.14
CA ILE A 50 -1.45 4.22 3.94
C ILE A 50 -2.85 3.61 3.93
N GLN A 51 -3.86 4.47 3.93
CA GLN A 51 -5.23 4.03 3.72
C GLN A 51 -5.48 3.82 2.23
N ALA A 52 -6.16 2.73 1.90
CA ALA A 52 -6.51 2.42 0.52
C ALA A 52 -7.84 1.68 0.43
N LYS A 53 -8.44 1.66 -0.76
CA LYS A 53 -9.68 0.92 -1.04
C LYS A 53 -9.63 0.30 -2.42
N GLU A 54 -10.11 -0.94 -2.52
CA GLU A 54 -10.30 -1.62 -3.81
C GLU A 54 -11.76 -1.55 -4.29
N TYR A 55 -11.95 -1.52 -5.61
CA TYR A 55 -13.26 -1.49 -6.27
C TYR A 55 -13.43 -2.61 -7.31
N ARG A 56 -12.52 -3.59 -7.33
CA ARG A 56 -12.54 -4.69 -8.29
C ARG A 56 -13.52 -5.79 -7.89
N THR A 57 -13.60 -6.08 -6.60
CA THR A 57 -14.38 -7.20 -6.06
C THR A 57 -15.71 -6.72 -5.50
N VAL A 58 -16.62 -7.65 -5.20
CA VAL A 58 -17.88 -7.34 -4.50
C VAL A 58 -17.62 -6.85 -3.08
N LYS A 59 -16.53 -7.29 -2.44
CA LYS A 59 -16.18 -6.92 -1.06
C LYS A 59 -15.81 -5.43 -0.94
N GLN A 60 -15.23 -4.84 -2.00
CA GLN A 60 -14.70 -3.47 -2.01
C GLN A 60 -13.91 -3.14 -0.75
N GLN A 61 -12.95 -4.02 -0.45
CA GLN A 61 -12.21 -4.01 0.80
C GLN A 61 -11.44 -2.71 1.03
N ASP A 62 -11.56 -2.18 2.25
CA ASP A 62 -10.68 -1.15 2.78
C ASP A 62 -9.38 -1.77 3.32
N PHE A 63 -8.27 -1.07 3.14
CA PHE A 63 -6.92 -1.49 3.50
C PHE A 63 -6.27 -0.46 4.43
N LEU A 64 -5.48 -0.97 5.37
CA LEU A 64 -4.55 -0.20 6.19
C LEU A 64 -3.16 -0.81 6.00
N ILE A 65 -2.43 -0.25 5.04
CA ILE A 65 -1.13 -0.78 4.61
C ILE A 65 -0.06 -0.11 5.43
N HIS A 66 0.74 -0.89 6.14
CA HIS A 66 1.90 -0.42 6.87
C HIS A 66 3.08 -0.24 5.91
N TYR A 67 3.94 0.72 6.20
CA TYR A 67 5.17 0.92 5.44
C TYR A 67 6.35 1.36 6.30
N ILE A 68 7.56 1.05 5.83
CA ILE A 68 8.83 1.61 6.30
C ILE A 68 9.70 1.98 5.10
N ILE A 69 10.44 3.08 5.22
CA ILE A 69 11.42 3.52 4.24
C ILE A 69 12.82 3.24 4.77
N TYR A 70 13.62 2.51 3.99
CA TYR A 70 15.03 2.29 4.24
C TYR A 70 15.86 2.95 3.14
N PRO A 71 17.18 3.18 3.34
CA PRO A 71 18.03 3.91 2.38
C PRO A 71 18.04 3.38 0.94
N ARG A 72 17.61 2.13 0.69
CA ARG A 72 17.63 1.48 -0.63
C ARG A 72 16.32 0.86 -1.07
N PHE A 73 15.29 0.82 -0.21
CA PHE A 73 14.02 0.17 -0.51
C PHE A 73 12.91 0.70 0.39
N VAL A 74 11.66 0.50 -0.04
CA VAL A 74 10.49 0.57 0.85
C VAL A 74 9.99 -0.83 1.10
N MET A 75 9.44 -1.06 2.27
CA MET A 75 8.67 -2.26 2.55
C MET A 75 7.26 -1.85 2.90
N THR A 76 6.28 -2.51 2.30
CA THR A 76 4.85 -2.29 2.51
C THR A 76 4.17 -3.61 2.77
N TRP A 77 3.29 -3.67 3.77
CA TRP A 77 2.57 -4.90 4.12
C TRP A 77 1.19 -4.61 4.70
N GLN A 78 0.28 -5.58 4.56
CA GLN A 78 -1.02 -5.59 5.21
C GLN A 78 -0.99 -6.66 6.29
N ILE A 79 -1.47 -6.32 7.48
CA ILE A 79 -1.77 -7.32 8.50
C ILE A 79 -3.17 -7.84 8.18
N THR A 80 -3.26 -9.11 7.80
CA THR A 80 -4.51 -9.85 7.70
C THR A 80 -4.58 -10.81 8.86
N GLU A 81 -5.66 -10.78 9.64
CA GLU A 81 -5.92 -11.83 10.61
C GLU A 81 -6.00 -13.18 9.87
N SER A 82 -5.19 -14.14 10.31
CA SER A 82 -5.32 -15.50 9.83
C SER A 82 -6.67 -16.05 10.29
N PRO A 83 -7.45 -16.72 9.44
CA PRO A 83 -8.64 -17.45 9.88
C PRO A 83 -8.31 -18.60 10.86
N PHE A 84 -7.02 -18.90 11.08
CA PHE A 84 -6.53 -19.94 11.99
C PHE A 84 -5.92 -19.39 13.29
N SER A 85 -6.17 -18.13 13.64
CA SER A 85 -5.84 -17.62 14.97
C SER A 85 -6.80 -18.26 15.98
N ILE A 86 -6.36 -19.39 16.59
CA ILE A 86 -7.00 -20.06 17.73
C ILE A 86 -6.27 -19.63 18.99
#